data_AF-A0A496RCU7-F1
#
_entry.id   AF-A0A496RCU7-F1
#
_cell.length_a   1.000
_cell.length_b   1.000
_cell.length_c   1.000
_cell.angle_alpha   90.00
_cell.angle_beta   90.00
_cell.angle_gamma   90.00
#
_symmetry.space_group_name_H-M   'P 1'
#
loop_
_entity.id
_entity.type
_entity.pdbx_description
1 polymer ?
#
loop_
_entity_poly.entity_id
_entity_poly.type
_entity_poly.pdbx_seq_one_letter_code
_entity_poly.pdbx_strand_id
1 'polypeptide(L)'
;MKETANNVLEDDLGFQIEGFSEEEKDEIFQQIEKISSQSKISITPELFEVKPAKKGGTLPLAVNLMGILVIAAALFFTNRYFQAKEETMVLSEKTYQSTEDSIVKELKKQAEKKLQQKEQEISKIQSELEKLDKESSNLKATMETQVKAKEAELRKQMEEELAKERARLQGQGISSAELEKQLKEFQTKKEDAINSALNAFKAESEAALKEKEKELAQAKAVARQVLDKANKDKAALEAEAKKREEELTKQFEAEKEALTRQSSEATSKLEQLRELQRNEQLIQDQITGAYTTIMSAIEDGDYPKASLAIEDVRKILADPKIQSLPTIFKRLKIENFILDSLEKEISQTKTEDTTDFKTLAATAQLLINARANVRKGEEAAAAGKSYDAKRYFNAAIASLPKIEGAVNQLREIEAKNMEERARDYIVLGDAALRKGDLSDALEQYRSAAVNSVDTTNKEILSSAIHKIEGVNDLKVKKLSSSETEKYIKLKKDTDRKIAELTDELDNKNSEIDKLNNLIKDEQAKKEELEKKFAEAQANNEQKQTDLLAENEKLNKTIADKDKTIAQLSDEITKSTQRIKNLMRRVNNAEKQVSTLQNELDDAVNQIVDLINQ
;
A
#
# COMPACT_ATOMS: atom_id res chain seq x y z
N MET A 1 -60.45 -1.22 -59.79
CA MET A 1 -61.44 -1.34 -58.70
C MET A 1 -60.66 -1.46 -57.40
N LYS A 2 -60.63 -0.56 -56.41
CA LYS A 2 -61.40 0.63 -55.97
C LYS A 2 -60.36 1.64 -55.42
N GLU A 3 -60.39 2.92 -55.78
CA GLU A 3 -61.05 4.04 -55.07
C GLU A 3 -60.45 4.42 -53.69
N THR A 4 -59.77 5.58 -53.68
CA THR A 4 -59.72 6.68 -52.68
C THR A 4 -59.51 6.43 -51.17
N ALA A 5 -58.44 7.03 -50.63
CA ALA A 5 -58.39 7.73 -49.33
C ALA A 5 -57.06 8.53 -49.24
N ASN A 6 -57.09 9.86 -49.38
CA ASN A 6 -57.04 10.87 -48.30
C ASN A 6 -55.63 11.28 -47.82
N ASN A 7 -55.19 12.45 -48.30
CA ASN A 7 -54.83 13.66 -47.54
C ASN A 7 -54.42 13.52 -46.05
N VAL A 8 -53.25 14.08 -45.69
CA VAL A 8 -52.98 15.22 -44.76
C VAL A 8 -51.52 15.15 -44.23
N LEU A 9 -50.91 16.33 -44.05
CA LEU A 9 -49.57 16.72 -43.52
C LEU A 9 -48.53 16.89 -44.64
N GLU A 10 -48.25 18.07 -45.22
CA GLU A 10 -47.95 19.39 -44.58
C GLU A 10 -47.11 19.23 -43.32
N ASP A 11 -45.78 19.31 -43.46
CA ASP A 11 -45.05 20.38 -42.77
C ASP A 11 -43.70 20.65 -43.46
N ASP A 12 -43.57 21.92 -43.82
CA ASP A 12 -42.43 22.61 -44.38
C ASP A 12 -41.45 22.95 -43.25
N LEU A 13 -40.26 22.35 -43.26
CA LEU A 13 -39.15 22.78 -42.41
C LEU A 13 -38.05 23.37 -43.29
N GLY A 14 -38.35 24.56 -43.81
CA GLY A 14 -37.36 25.48 -44.34
C GLY A 14 -36.32 25.83 -43.28
N PHE A 15 -35.12 25.28 -43.41
CA PHE A 15 -33.93 25.84 -42.76
C PHE A 15 -33.46 27.05 -43.57
N GLN A 16 -33.93 28.24 -43.20
CA GLN A 16 -33.31 29.49 -43.65
C GLN A 16 -32.03 29.71 -42.84
N ILE A 17 -30.89 29.38 -43.44
CA ILE A 17 -29.58 29.84 -42.97
C ILE A 17 -29.36 31.21 -43.63
N GLU A 18 -29.68 32.28 -42.90
CA GLU A 18 -29.33 33.64 -43.28
C GLU A 18 -27.81 33.85 -43.11
N GLY A 19 -27.13 34.24 -44.20
CA GLY A 19 -25.71 34.63 -44.16
C GLY A 19 -24.82 34.14 -45.31
N PHE A 20 -25.32 33.27 -46.20
CA PHE A 20 -24.56 32.76 -47.35
C PHE A 20 -25.25 33.12 -48.67
N SER A 21 -24.49 33.53 -49.68
CA SER A 21 -25.04 33.75 -51.02
C SER A 21 -25.52 32.42 -51.64
N GLU A 22 -26.44 32.46 -52.60
CA GLU A 22 -26.91 31.25 -53.31
C GLU A 22 -25.73 30.48 -53.97
N GLU A 23 -24.66 31.18 -54.33
CA GLU A 23 -23.44 30.59 -54.91
C GLU A 23 -22.60 29.83 -53.88
N GLU A 24 -22.54 30.30 -52.62
CA GLU A 24 -21.82 29.60 -51.53
C GLU A 24 -22.53 28.33 -51.08
N LYS A 25 -23.87 28.29 -51.18
CA LYS A 25 -24.65 27.07 -50.86
C LYS A 25 -24.36 25.95 -51.84
N ASP A 26 -24.32 26.25 -53.14
CA ASP A 26 -24.01 25.26 -54.18
C ASP A 26 -22.56 24.74 -54.04
N GLU A 27 -21.62 25.59 -53.62
CA GLU A 27 -20.24 25.19 -53.38
C GLU A 27 -20.11 24.26 -52.15
N ILE A 28 -20.87 24.52 -51.09
CA ILE A 28 -20.95 23.65 -49.90
C ILE A 28 -21.58 22.30 -50.25
N PHE A 29 -22.66 22.27 -51.06
CA PHE A 29 -23.26 21.03 -51.52
C PHE A 29 -22.30 20.19 -52.36
N GLN A 30 -21.54 20.82 -53.27
CA GLN A 30 -20.52 20.12 -54.06
C GLN A 30 -19.37 19.59 -53.19
N GLN A 31 -18.96 20.30 -52.13
CA GLN A 31 -17.94 19.82 -51.20
C GLN A 31 -18.43 18.64 -50.35
N ILE A 32 -19.70 18.65 -49.93
CA ILE A 32 -20.32 17.52 -49.21
C ILE A 32 -20.39 16.28 -50.10
N GLU A 33 -20.75 16.44 -51.37
CA GLU A 33 -20.83 15.32 -52.32
C GLU A 33 -19.44 14.76 -52.69
N LYS A 34 -18.42 15.62 -52.73
CA LYS A 34 -17.01 15.23 -52.92
C LYS A 34 -16.43 14.47 -51.73
N ILE A 35 -16.81 14.83 -50.49
CA ILE A 35 -16.38 14.12 -49.27
C ILE A 35 -17.14 12.80 -49.09
N SER A 36 -18.42 12.75 -49.49
CA SER A 36 -19.25 11.54 -49.47
C SER A 36 -18.80 10.49 -50.50
N SER A 37 -18.31 10.92 -51.67
CA SER A 37 -17.81 10.01 -52.71
C SER A 37 -16.40 9.44 -52.45
N GLN A 38 -15.56 10.11 -51.66
CA GLN A 38 -14.22 9.62 -51.27
C GLN A 38 -14.22 8.60 -50.13
N SER A 39 -15.37 8.35 -49.49
CA SER A 39 -15.48 7.53 -48.27
C SER A 39 -16.40 6.31 -48.41
N LYS A 40 -16.50 5.72 -49.61
CA LYS A 40 -17.22 4.44 -49.81
C LYS A 40 -16.30 3.26 -49.49
N ILE A 41 -16.40 2.74 -48.28
CA ILE A 41 -15.92 1.39 -47.93
C ILE A 41 -16.93 0.40 -48.53
N SER A 42 -16.50 -0.37 -49.53
CA SER A 42 -17.29 -1.45 -50.13
C SER A 42 -17.49 -2.59 -49.13
N ILE A 43 -18.73 -2.80 -48.71
CA ILE A 43 -19.15 -3.91 -47.84
C ILE A 43 -19.31 -5.16 -48.72
N THR A 44 -18.37 -6.11 -48.62
CA THR A 44 -18.50 -7.44 -49.24
C THR A 44 -19.16 -8.44 -48.27
N PRO A 45 -19.91 -9.45 -48.78
CA PRO A 45 -20.71 -10.38 -47.95
C PRO A 45 -19.92 -11.34 -47.05
N GLU A 46 -18.59 -11.32 -47.10
CA GLU A 46 -17.73 -12.18 -46.27
C GLU A 46 -17.48 -11.60 -44.86
N LEU A 47 -17.98 -10.40 -44.55
CA LEU A 47 -17.83 -9.74 -43.24
C LEU A 47 -18.88 -10.14 -42.18
N PHE A 48 -19.81 -11.05 -42.51
CA PHE A 48 -20.96 -11.39 -41.64
C PHE A 48 -21.00 -12.82 -41.09
N GLU A 49 -19.92 -13.60 -41.18
CA GLU A 49 -19.81 -14.87 -40.43
C GLU A 49 -19.03 -14.68 -39.12
N VAL A 50 -19.75 -14.26 -38.07
CA VAL A 50 -19.23 -14.28 -36.70
C VAL A 50 -19.59 -15.62 -36.05
N LYS A 51 -18.62 -16.53 -35.97
CA LYS A 51 -18.66 -17.67 -35.03
C LYS A 51 -18.28 -17.18 -33.62
N PRO A 52 -19.17 -17.27 -32.61
CA PRO A 52 -18.86 -16.80 -31.26
C PRO A 52 -17.92 -17.77 -30.54
N ALA A 53 -16.74 -17.28 -30.14
CA ALA A 53 -15.72 -18.08 -29.45
C ALA A 53 -15.94 -18.24 -27.94
N LYS A 54 -16.90 -17.54 -27.31
CA LYS A 54 -17.15 -17.64 -25.84
C LYS A 54 -18.64 -17.52 -25.49
N LYS A 55 -19.08 -18.38 -24.58
CA LYS A 55 -20.47 -18.54 -24.09
C LYS A 55 -20.96 -17.24 -23.43
N GLY A 56 -22.01 -16.63 -23.98
CA GLY A 56 -22.59 -15.34 -23.55
C GLY A 56 -23.45 -15.41 -22.30
N GLY A 57 -22.84 -15.69 -21.14
CA GLY A 57 -23.53 -15.68 -19.84
C GLY A 57 -23.10 -14.57 -18.87
N THR A 58 -21.93 -13.96 -19.05
CA THR A 58 -21.32 -13.09 -18.03
C THR A 58 -21.60 -11.60 -18.22
N LEU A 59 -21.86 -11.14 -19.45
CA LEU A 59 -22.07 -9.73 -19.75
C LEU A 59 -23.42 -9.18 -19.22
N PRO A 60 -24.56 -9.91 -19.34
CA PRO A 60 -25.82 -9.49 -18.70
C PRO A 60 -25.72 -9.47 -17.18
N LEU A 61 -24.93 -10.38 -16.60
CA LEU A 61 -24.75 -10.49 -15.15
C LEU A 61 -23.89 -9.35 -14.60
N ALA A 62 -22.85 -8.94 -15.32
CA ALA A 62 -22.01 -7.78 -14.99
C ALA A 62 -22.79 -6.46 -15.09
N VAL A 63 -23.65 -6.31 -16.11
CA VAL A 63 -24.50 -5.12 -16.29
C VAL A 63 -25.54 -5.02 -15.16
N ASN A 64 -26.17 -6.13 -14.78
CA ASN A 64 -27.12 -6.14 -13.66
C ASN A 64 -26.42 -5.85 -12.31
N LEU A 65 -25.19 -6.34 -12.11
CA LEU A 65 -24.37 -6.03 -10.92
C LEU A 65 -23.97 -4.55 -10.87
N MET A 66 -23.61 -3.94 -12.01
CA MET A 66 -23.35 -2.50 -12.11
C MET A 66 -24.61 -1.69 -11.81
N GLY A 67 -25.77 -2.12 -12.32
CA GLY A 67 -27.05 -1.47 -12.04
C GLY A 67 -27.39 -1.45 -10.54
N ILE A 68 -27.19 -2.57 -9.85
CA ILE A 68 -27.39 -2.67 -8.39
C ILE A 68 -26.41 -1.76 -7.64
N LEU A 69 -25.15 -1.68 -8.07
CA LEU A 69 -24.14 -0.79 -7.48
C LEU A 69 -24.48 0.68 -7.66
N VAL A 70 -25.01 1.08 -8.82
CA VAL A 70 -25.43 2.47 -9.09
C VAL A 70 -26.66 2.84 -8.27
N ILE A 71 -27.64 1.93 -8.13
CA ILE A 71 -28.83 2.15 -7.28
C ILE A 71 -28.42 2.23 -5.81
N ALA A 72 -27.52 1.38 -5.33
CA ALA A 72 -27.00 1.43 -3.96
C ALA A 72 -26.20 2.72 -3.70
N ALA A 73 -25.39 3.18 -4.66
CA ALA A 73 -24.69 4.45 -4.58
C ALA A 73 -25.66 5.63 -4.57
N ALA A 74 -26.68 5.63 -5.43
CA ALA A 74 -27.71 6.68 -5.47
C ALA A 74 -28.50 6.74 -4.17
N LEU A 75 -28.90 5.60 -3.59
CA LEU A 75 -29.55 5.55 -2.28
C LEU A 75 -28.61 6.01 -1.15
N PHE A 76 -27.32 5.65 -1.22
CA PHE A 76 -26.31 6.10 -0.26
C PHE A 76 -26.09 7.62 -0.31
N PHE A 77 -25.96 8.21 -1.50
CA PHE A 77 -25.79 9.64 -1.67
C PHE A 77 -27.07 10.42 -1.33
N THR A 78 -28.25 9.87 -1.65
CA THR A 78 -29.54 10.50 -1.31
C THR A 78 -29.76 10.47 0.21
N ASN A 79 -29.52 9.34 0.87
CA ASN A 79 -29.58 9.24 2.33
C ASN A 79 -28.57 10.16 3.03
N ARG A 80 -27.34 10.26 2.49
CA ARG A 80 -26.30 11.16 3.00
C ARG A 80 -26.64 12.64 2.77
N TYR A 81 -27.33 12.97 1.68
CA TYR A 81 -27.78 14.34 1.38
C TYR A 81 -28.98 14.77 2.23
N PHE A 82 -29.89 13.84 2.57
CA PHE A 82 -31.02 14.12 3.47
C PHE A 82 -30.61 14.18 4.94
N GLN A 83 -29.64 13.36 5.39
CA GLN A 83 -29.02 13.52 6.71
C GLN A 83 -28.30 14.87 6.86
N ALA A 84 -27.74 15.41 5.77
CA ALA A 84 -27.12 16.74 5.77
C ALA A 84 -28.11 17.92 5.84
N LYS A 85 -29.43 17.68 5.72
CA LYS A 85 -30.47 18.74 5.81
C LYS A 85 -31.31 18.70 7.08
N GLU A 86 -31.25 17.65 7.89
CA GLU A 86 -31.90 17.62 9.21
C GLU A 86 -31.01 18.18 10.34
N GLU A 87 -29.72 18.41 10.09
CA GLU A 87 -28.76 18.95 11.08
C GLU A 87 -28.58 20.49 11.05
N THR A 88 -29.35 21.25 10.28
CA THR A 88 -29.27 22.74 10.30
C THR A 88 -30.08 23.40 11.42
N MET A 89 -30.70 22.62 12.31
CA MET A 89 -31.18 23.11 13.60
C MET A 89 -30.72 22.13 14.68
N VAL A 90 -29.97 22.65 15.66
CA VAL A 90 -29.48 22.01 16.90
C VAL A 90 -27.98 21.60 16.88
N LEU A 91 -27.17 22.57 17.36
CA LEU A 91 -25.85 22.46 18.03
C LEU A 91 -24.59 22.04 17.24
N SER A 92 -23.76 23.06 16.95
CA SER A 92 -22.34 23.01 16.54
C SER A 92 -21.34 22.44 17.57
N GLU A 93 -21.76 21.54 18.47
CA GLU A 93 -20.86 21.00 19.51
C GLU A 93 -20.39 19.56 19.21
N LYS A 94 -21.08 18.82 18.32
CA LYS A 94 -20.79 17.39 18.06
C LYS A 94 -19.84 17.09 16.90
N THR A 95 -19.54 18.05 16.02
CA THR A 95 -18.77 17.78 14.79
C THR A 95 -17.25 17.69 15.03
N TYR A 96 -16.74 18.24 16.15
CA TYR A 96 -15.30 18.21 16.45
C TYR A 96 -14.83 16.87 17.05
N GLN A 97 -15.62 16.23 17.91
CA GLN A 97 -15.24 14.96 18.57
C GLN A 97 -15.01 13.78 17.59
N SER A 98 -15.74 13.71 16.48
CA SER A 98 -15.66 12.57 15.55
C SER A 98 -14.35 12.53 14.75
N THR A 99 -13.75 13.69 14.49
CA THR A 99 -12.53 13.80 13.68
C THR A 99 -11.27 13.54 14.52
N GLU A 100 -11.30 13.89 15.82
CA GLU A 100 -10.20 13.72 16.78
C GLU A 100 -9.96 12.24 17.11
N ASP A 101 -11.03 11.51 17.48
CA ASP A 101 -10.97 10.07 17.76
C ASP A 101 -10.55 9.26 16.52
N SER A 102 -10.93 9.74 15.32
CA SER A 102 -10.54 9.17 14.04
C SER A 102 -9.02 9.26 13.80
N ILE A 103 -8.41 10.42 14.10
CA ILE A 103 -6.97 10.65 13.87
C ILE A 103 -6.11 9.81 14.82
N VAL A 104 -6.46 9.77 16.12
CA VAL A 104 -5.75 8.95 17.10
C VAL A 104 -5.88 7.46 16.76
N LYS A 105 -7.07 7.01 16.35
CA LYS A 105 -7.32 5.63 15.95
C LYS A 105 -6.55 5.24 14.68
N GLU A 106 -6.46 6.13 13.70
CA GLU A 106 -5.69 5.86 12.48
C GLU A 106 -4.18 5.85 12.77
N LEU A 107 -3.67 6.72 13.66
CA LEU A 107 -2.28 6.69 14.10
C LEU A 107 -1.95 5.35 14.80
N LYS A 108 -2.82 4.90 15.72
CA LYS A 108 -2.67 3.62 16.41
C LYS A 108 -2.66 2.46 15.43
N LYS A 109 -3.55 2.46 14.45
CA LYS A 109 -3.63 1.45 13.39
C LYS A 109 -2.36 1.44 12.51
N GLN A 110 -1.81 2.61 12.17
CA GLN A 110 -0.55 2.70 11.43
C GLN A 110 0.64 2.19 12.24
N ALA A 111 0.70 2.52 13.54
CA ALA A 111 1.73 2.00 14.44
C ALA A 111 1.64 0.47 14.57
N GLU A 112 0.42 -0.06 14.77
CA GLU A 112 0.17 -1.50 14.86
C GLU A 112 0.57 -2.24 13.59
N LYS A 113 0.29 -1.67 12.41
CA LYS A 113 0.74 -2.24 11.13
C LYS A 113 2.26 -2.29 11.02
N LYS A 114 2.97 -1.22 11.42
CA LYS A 114 4.44 -1.19 11.42
C LYS A 114 5.03 -2.18 12.43
N LEU A 115 4.43 -2.29 13.62
CA LEU A 115 4.82 -3.28 14.62
C LEU A 115 4.63 -4.71 14.11
N GLN A 116 3.51 -4.99 13.46
CA GLN A 116 3.24 -6.31 12.88
C GLN A 116 4.26 -6.66 11.78
N GLN A 117 4.63 -5.70 10.93
CA GLN A 117 5.68 -5.90 9.92
C GLN A 117 7.03 -6.21 10.57
N LYS A 118 7.40 -5.48 11.63
CA LYS A 118 8.64 -5.75 12.38
C LYS A 118 8.61 -7.10 13.10
N GLU A 119 7.47 -7.50 13.63
CA GLU A 119 7.31 -8.82 14.26
C GLU A 119 7.49 -9.96 13.24
N GLN A 120 6.96 -9.80 12.03
CA GLN A 120 7.16 -10.75 10.95
C GLN A 120 8.64 -10.83 10.52
N GLU A 121 9.35 -9.71 10.51
CA GLU A 121 10.79 -9.67 10.24
C GLU A 121 11.58 -10.42 11.32
N ILE A 122 11.29 -10.15 12.60
CA ILE A 122 11.88 -10.84 13.75
C ILE A 122 11.64 -12.36 13.66
N SER A 123 10.40 -12.77 13.37
CA SER A 123 10.03 -14.18 13.24
C SER A 123 10.78 -14.87 12.08
N LYS A 124 10.98 -14.17 10.95
CA LYS A 124 11.80 -14.69 9.83
C LYS A 124 13.26 -14.89 10.25
N ILE A 125 13.86 -13.91 10.93
CA ILE A 125 15.24 -14.00 11.41
C ILE A 125 15.40 -15.14 12.43
N GLN A 126 14.44 -15.31 13.33
CA GLN A 126 14.42 -16.44 14.28
C GLN A 126 14.35 -17.79 13.55
N SER A 127 13.51 -17.91 12.52
CA SER A 127 13.45 -19.13 11.71
C SER A 127 14.75 -19.40 10.95
N GLU A 128 15.42 -18.37 10.43
CA GLU A 128 16.73 -18.50 9.81
C GLU A 128 17.80 -18.97 10.82
N LEU A 129 17.78 -18.45 12.06
CA LEU A 129 18.66 -18.92 13.13
C LEU A 129 18.44 -20.40 13.45
N GLU A 130 17.18 -20.85 13.56
CA GLU A 130 16.87 -22.26 13.78
C GLU A 130 17.35 -23.16 12.62
N LYS A 131 17.24 -22.68 11.37
CA LYS A 131 17.76 -23.40 10.20
C LYS A 131 19.27 -23.52 10.26
N LEU A 132 19.99 -22.44 10.57
CA LEU A 132 21.44 -22.45 10.73
C LEU A 132 21.90 -23.36 11.88
N ASP A 133 21.10 -23.47 12.95
CA ASP A 133 21.35 -24.43 14.04
C ASP A 133 21.18 -25.88 13.58
N LYS A 134 20.11 -26.18 12.83
CA LYS A 134 19.89 -27.50 12.23
C LYS A 134 20.99 -27.86 11.22
N GLU A 135 21.37 -26.94 10.35
CA GLU A 135 22.45 -27.13 9.37
C GLU A 135 23.78 -27.45 10.06
N SER A 136 24.12 -26.72 11.12
CA SER A 136 25.32 -27.00 11.92
C SER A 136 25.32 -28.39 12.55
N SER A 137 24.17 -28.82 13.10
CA SER A 137 24.03 -30.17 13.66
C SER A 137 24.09 -31.26 12.58
N ASN A 138 23.42 -31.04 11.44
CA ASN A 138 23.38 -31.98 10.33
C ASN A 138 24.74 -32.13 9.66
N LEU A 139 25.51 -31.04 9.53
CA LEU A 139 26.85 -31.04 8.98
C LEU A 139 27.79 -31.97 9.78
N LYS A 140 27.75 -31.88 11.12
CA LYS A 140 28.52 -32.76 12.01
C LYS A 140 28.14 -34.23 11.84
N ALA A 141 26.85 -34.53 11.89
CA ALA A 141 26.35 -35.90 11.76
C ALA A 141 26.68 -36.51 10.38
N THR A 142 26.56 -35.70 9.32
CA THR A 142 26.86 -36.14 7.94
C THR A 142 28.35 -36.44 7.77
N MET A 143 29.23 -35.57 8.28
CA MET A 143 30.68 -35.81 8.17
C MET A 143 31.13 -37.02 8.97
N GLU A 144 30.60 -37.24 10.18
CA GLU A 144 30.90 -38.45 10.96
C GLU A 144 30.45 -39.71 10.22
N THR A 145 29.29 -39.65 9.54
CA THR A 145 28.79 -40.75 8.72
C THR A 145 29.69 -41.02 7.50
N GLN A 146 30.16 -39.96 6.82
CA GLN A 146 31.08 -40.10 5.68
C GLN A 146 32.43 -40.72 6.08
N VAL A 147 32.99 -40.33 7.23
CA VAL A 147 34.22 -40.94 7.76
C VAL A 147 34.01 -42.42 8.07
N LYS A 148 32.89 -42.80 8.70
CA LYS A 148 32.55 -44.21 8.97
C LYS A 148 32.34 -45.00 7.68
N ALA A 149 31.66 -44.43 6.69
CA ALA A 149 31.44 -45.06 5.40
C ALA A 149 32.79 -45.29 4.68
N LYS A 150 33.70 -44.32 4.73
CA LYS A 150 35.03 -44.46 4.13
C LYS A 150 35.89 -45.50 4.84
N GLU A 151 35.81 -45.59 6.17
CA GLU A 151 36.45 -46.64 6.95
C GLU A 151 35.96 -48.03 6.55
N ALA A 152 34.64 -48.21 6.41
CA ALA A 152 34.06 -49.48 5.98
C ALA A 152 34.47 -49.85 4.54
N GLU A 153 34.48 -48.87 3.62
CA GLU A 153 34.92 -49.06 2.24
C GLU A 153 36.39 -49.53 2.18
N LEU A 154 37.28 -48.87 2.91
CA LEU A 154 38.71 -49.22 2.94
C LEU A 154 38.95 -50.59 3.58
N ARG A 155 38.21 -50.95 4.64
CA ARG A 155 38.26 -52.31 5.23
C ARG A 155 37.83 -53.38 4.23
N LYS A 156 36.75 -53.14 3.49
CA LYS A 156 36.29 -54.08 2.46
C LYS A 156 37.35 -54.26 1.36
N GLN A 157 37.98 -53.17 0.92
CA GLN A 157 39.09 -53.23 -0.03
C GLN A 157 40.29 -54.01 0.51
N MET A 158 40.58 -53.92 1.82
CA MET A 158 41.63 -54.70 2.47
C MET A 158 41.36 -56.21 2.39
N GLU A 159 40.14 -56.63 2.72
CA GLU A 159 39.73 -58.04 2.68
C GLU A 159 39.81 -58.61 1.26
N GLU A 160 39.33 -57.86 0.27
CA GLU A 160 39.39 -58.24 -1.14
C GLU A 160 40.84 -58.39 -1.63
N GLU A 161 41.73 -57.43 -1.30
CA GLU A 161 43.13 -57.46 -1.69
C GLU A 161 43.93 -58.56 -0.96
N LEU A 162 43.62 -58.83 0.32
CA LEU A 162 44.21 -59.96 1.05
C LEU A 162 43.79 -61.31 0.47
N ALA A 163 42.53 -61.45 0.04
CA ALA A 163 42.04 -62.66 -0.61
C ALA A 163 42.75 -62.88 -1.95
N LYS A 164 42.92 -61.81 -2.76
CA LYS A 164 43.70 -61.85 -4.01
C LYS A 164 45.16 -62.27 -3.77
N GLU A 165 45.82 -61.67 -2.77
CA GLU A 165 47.22 -61.96 -2.48
C GLU A 165 47.41 -63.37 -1.91
N ARG A 166 46.50 -63.82 -1.03
CA ARG A 166 46.49 -65.20 -0.52
C ARG A 166 46.37 -66.21 -1.65
N ALA A 167 45.45 -65.96 -2.57
CA ALA A 167 45.32 -66.79 -3.75
C ALA A 167 46.66 -66.79 -4.50
N ARG A 168 47.20 -65.63 -4.88
CA ARG A 168 48.45 -65.48 -5.66
C ARG A 168 49.64 -66.25 -5.07
N LEU A 169 49.81 -66.17 -3.75
CA LEU A 169 50.89 -66.84 -3.03
C LEU A 169 50.69 -68.36 -2.96
N GLN A 170 49.45 -68.83 -2.80
CA GLN A 170 49.13 -70.27 -2.88
C GLN A 170 49.46 -70.83 -4.26
N GLY A 171 49.22 -70.06 -5.33
CA GLY A 171 49.65 -70.45 -6.65
C GLY A 171 51.18 -70.55 -6.77
N GLN A 172 51.97 -69.73 -6.10
CA GLN A 172 53.41 -69.76 -6.34
C GLN A 172 54.17 -70.95 -5.72
N GLY A 173 53.48 -71.94 -5.13
CA GLY A 173 54.17 -73.13 -4.59
C GLY A 173 54.90 -72.88 -3.27
N ILE A 174 54.58 -71.77 -2.62
CA ILE A 174 55.26 -71.30 -1.43
C ILE A 174 54.86 -72.17 -0.23
N SER A 175 55.85 -72.59 0.57
CA SER A 175 55.58 -73.41 1.77
C SER A 175 54.63 -72.68 2.73
N SER A 176 53.82 -73.41 3.49
CA SER A 176 52.80 -72.84 4.38
C SER A 176 53.35 -71.79 5.35
N ALA A 177 54.56 -72.01 5.88
CA ALA A 177 55.23 -71.08 6.79
C ALA A 177 55.69 -69.79 6.10
N GLU A 178 56.17 -69.89 4.86
CA GLU A 178 56.65 -68.75 4.08
C GLU A 178 55.47 -67.94 3.51
N LEU A 179 54.36 -68.61 3.18
CA LEU A 179 53.10 -68.00 2.75
C LEU A 179 52.49 -67.15 3.86
N GLU A 180 52.39 -67.67 5.09
CA GLU A 180 51.92 -66.90 6.24
C GLU A 180 52.80 -65.67 6.50
N LYS A 181 54.12 -65.80 6.36
CA LYS A 181 55.04 -64.69 6.54
C LYS A 181 54.83 -63.59 5.49
N GLN A 182 54.72 -63.94 4.21
CA GLN A 182 54.49 -62.96 3.14
C GLN A 182 53.09 -62.32 3.20
N LEU A 183 52.06 -63.09 3.55
CA LEU A 183 50.72 -62.56 3.78
C LEU A 183 50.69 -61.58 4.93
N LYS A 184 51.41 -61.88 6.02
CA LYS A 184 51.51 -61.00 7.18
C LYS A 184 52.25 -59.70 6.84
N GLU A 185 53.37 -59.78 6.10
CA GLU A 185 54.07 -58.59 5.61
C GLU A 185 53.20 -57.73 4.67
N PHE A 186 52.45 -58.37 3.76
CA PHE A 186 51.53 -57.67 2.87
C PHE A 186 50.36 -57.03 3.63
N GLN A 187 49.77 -57.76 4.59
CA GLN A 187 48.74 -57.27 5.48
C GLN A 187 49.23 -56.03 6.22
N THR A 188 50.39 -56.09 6.88
CA THR A 188 50.95 -54.94 7.61
C THR A 188 51.17 -53.74 6.68
N LYS A 189 51.78 -53.94 5.49
CA LYS A 189 51.98 -52.85 4.52
C LYS A 189 50.67 -52.21 4.05
N LYS A 190 49.63 -53.01 3.80
CA LYS A 190 48.32 -52.51 3.37
C LYS A 190 47.56 -51.84 4.50
N GLU A 191 47.65 -52.38 5.70
CA GLU A 191 47.06 -51.81 6.92
C GLU A 191 47.67 -50.44 7.22
N ASP A 192 49.00 -50.29 7.09
CA ASP A 192 49.69 -49.00 7.18
C ASP A 192 49.22 -48.01 6.11
N ALA A 193 49.08 -48.45 4.85
CA ALA A 193 48.62 -47.60 3.76
C ALA A 193 47.16 -47.14 3.95
N ILE A 194 46.27 -48.04 4.40
CA ILE A 194 44.88 -47.74 4.70
C ILE A 194 44.77 -46.79 5.90
N ASN A 195 45.53 -47.05 6.97
CA ASN A 195 45.59 -46.17 8.13
C ASN A 195 46.07 -44.77 7.74
N SER A 196 47.08 -44.66 6.86
CA SER A 196 47.55 -43.38 6.33
C SER A 196 46.47 -42.68 5.49
N ALA A 197 45.77 -43.39 4.61
CA ALA A 197 44.69 -42.81 3.79
C ALA A 197 43.50 -42.35 4.65
N LEU A 198 43.16 -43.11 5.67
CA LEU A 198 42.07 -42.81 6.60
C LEU A 198 42.42 -41.61 7.50
N ASN A 199 43.67 -41.50 7.94
CA ASN A 199 44.15 -40.33 8.68
C ASN A 199 44.16 -39.08 7.80
N ALA A 200 44.59 -39.19 6.53
CA ALA A 200 44.53 -38.08 5.59
C ALA A 200 43.08 -37.62 5.34
N PHE A 201 42.16 -38.56 5.09
CA PHE A 201 40.74 -38.25 4.89
C PHE A 201 40.09 -37.62 6.14
N LYS A 202 40.42 -38.13 7.34
CA LYS A 202 39.97 -37.53 8.61
C LYS A 202 40.48 -36.10 8.76
N ALA A 203 41.76 -35.86 8.49
CA ALA A 203 42.35 -34.52 8.59
C ALA A 203 41.72 -33.54 7.58
N GLU A 204 41.50 -33.96 6.34
CA GLU A 204 40.84 -33.16 5.31
C GLU A 204 39.38 -32.87 5.66
N SER A 205 38.64 -33.89 6.12
CA SER A 205 37.25 -33.74 6.55
C SER A 205 37.12 -32.81 7.77
N GLU A 206 38.05 -32.91 8.73
CA GLU A 206 38.05 -32.04 9.90
C GLU A 206 38.40 -30.58 9.53
N ALA A 207 39.29 -30.36 8.57
CA ALA A 207 39.59 -29.04 8.04
C ALA A 207 38.37 -28.43 7.32
N ALA A 208 37.71 -29.20 6.43
CA ALA A 208 36.51 -28.76 5.74
C ALA A 208 35.35 -28.47 6.72
N LEU A 209 35.20 -29.30 7.76
CA LEU A 209 34.21 -29.09 8.82
C LEU A 209 34.49 -27.80 9.59
N LYS A 210 35.75 -27.54 9.99
CA LYS A 210 36.11 -26.28 10.67
C LYS A 210 35.84 -25.04 9.82
N GLU A 211 36.10 -25.11 8.51
CA GLU A 211 35.82 -24.00 7.60
C GLU A 211 34.32 -23.72 7.51
N LYS A 212 33.51 -24.76 7.29
CA LYS A 212 32.04 -24.63 7.23
C LYS A 212 31.42 -24.24 8.57
N GLU A 213 31.94 -24.72 9.70
CA GLU A 213 31.54 -24.28 11.03
C GLU A 213 31.83 -22.79 11.25
N LYS A 214 32.97 -22.30 10.76
CA LYS A 214 33.32 -20.88 10.84
C LYS A 214 32.36 -20.02 10.02
N GLU A 215 32.03 -20.43 8.80
CA GLU A 215 31.02 -19.75 7.96
C GLU A 215 29.65 -19.72 8.66
N LEU A 216 29.18 -20.86 9.17
CA LEU A 216 27.91 -20.94 9.90
C LEU A 216 27.93 -20.10 11.18
N ALA A 217 29.05 -20.07 11.92
CA ALA A 217 29.20 -19.23 13.10
C ALA A 217 29.14 -17.73 12.76
N GLN A 218 29.76 -17.31 11.66
CA GLN A 218 29.67 -15.94 11.16
C GLN A 218 28.24 -15.59 10.74
N ALA A 219 27.57 -16.46 10.00
CA ALA A 219 26.17 -16.28 9.60
C ALA A 219 25.25 -16.14 10.83
N LYS A 220 25.43 -16.98 11.85
CA LYS A 220 24.70 -16.88 13.13
C LYS A 220 24.98 -15.58 13.87
N ALA A 221 26.23 -15.11 13.89
CA ALA A 221 26.59 -13.84 14.53
C ALA A 221 25.90 -12.66 13.85
N VAL A 222 25.90 -12.63 12.51
CA VAL A 222 25.20 -11.61 11.73
C VAL A 222 23.69 -11.68 11.98
N ALA A 223 23.08 -12.87 11.92
CA ALA A 223 21.65 -13.03 12.17
C ALA A 223 21.25 -12.59 13.58
N ARG A 224 22.06 -12.89 14.62
CA ARG A 224 21.84 -12.39 15.99
C ARG A 224 21.93 -10.87 16.08
N GLN A 225 22.92 -10.26 15.42
CA GLN A 225 23.05 -8.82 15.40
C GLN A 225 21.85 -8.13 14.72
N VAL A 226 21.37 -8.70 13.62
CA VAL A 226 20.17 -8.21 12.92
C VAL A 226 18.92 -8.38 13.80
N LEU A 227 18.80 -9.52 14.51
CA LEU A 227 17.71 -9.76 15.47
C LEU A 227 17.71 -8.73 16.61
N ASP A 228 18.87 -8.47 17.22
CA ASP A 228 19.01 -7.47 18.30
C ASP A 228 18.66 -6.07 17.81
N LYS A 229 19.08 -5.72 16.59
CA LYS A 229 18.71 -4.45 15.96
C LYS A 229 17.20 -4.37 15.71
N ALA A 230 16.60 -5.41 15.15
CA ALA A 230 15.16 -5.45 14.89
C ALA A 230 14.34 -5.33 16.19
N ASN A 231 14.78 -5.96 17.27
CA ASN A 231 14.17 -5.84 18.60
C ASN A 231 14.28 -4.41 19.17
N LYS A 232 15.44 -3.76 19.01
CA LYS A 232 15.63 -2.36 19.40
C LYS A 232 14.74 -1.41 18.59
N ASP A 233 14.67 -1.61 17.28
CA ASP A 233 13.84 -0.82 16.38
C ASP A 233 12.35 -0.98 16.75
N LYS A 234 11.91 -2.20 17.08
CA LYS A 234 10.55 -2.45 17.58
C LYS A 234 10.26 -1.67 18.87
N ALA A 235 11.14 -1.77 19.87
CA ALA A 235 10.96 -1.07 21.14
C ALA A 235 10.96 0.46 20.98
N ALA A 236 11.81 1.00 20.10
CA ALA A 236 11.82 2.42 19.76
C ALA A 236 10.51 2.87 19.10
N LEU A 237 9.96 2.05 18.19
CA LEU A 237 8.71 2.34 17.50
C LEU A 237 7.50 2.31 18.45
N GLU A 238 7.47 1.39 19.41
CA GLU A 238 6.45 1.37 20.49
C GLU A 238 6.51 2.63 21.35
N ALA A 239 7.71 3.04 21.77
CA ALA A 239 7.91 4.24 22.58
C ALA A 239 7.53 5.53 21.83
N GLU A 240 7.91 5.63 20.55
CA GLU A 240 7.55 6.77 19.69
C GLU A 240 6.03 6.86 19.48
N ALA A 241 5.38 5.73 19.18
CA ALA A 241 3.93 5.69 18.98
C ALA A 241 3.20 6.17 20.24
N LYS A 242 3.60 5.69 21.43
CA LYS A 242 3.01 6.10 22.70
C LYS A 242 3.22 7.59 22.99
N LYS A 243 4.44 8.10 22.80
CA LYS A 243 4.74 9.51 23.00
C LYS A 243 3.89 10.42 22.10
N ARG A 244 3.71 10.01 20.84
CA ARG A 244 2.94 10.77 19.86
C ARG A 244 1.43 10.73 20.13
N GLU A 245 0.93 9.61 20.63
CA GLU A 245 -0.45 9.49 21.14
C GLU A 245 -0.67 10.45 22.32
N GLU A 246 0.21 10.44 23.32
CA GLU A 246 0.12 11.34 24.49
C GLU A 246 0.20 12.83 24.10
N GLU A 247 1.05 13.18 23.13
CA GLU A 247 1.18 14.56 22.64
C GLU A 247 -0.08 15.03 21.91
N LEU A 248 -0.66 14.20 21.05
CA LEU A 248 -1.92 14.51 20.35
C LEU A 248 -3.07 14.65 21.33
N THR A 249 -3.21 13.74 22.30
CA THR A 249 -4.24 13.85 23.34
C THR A 249 -4.14 15.16 24.10
N LYS A 250 -2.93 15.58 24.48
CA LYS A 250 -2.71 16.88 25.15
C LYS A 250 -3.08 18.08 24.27
N GLN A 251 -2.73 18.04 22.98
CA GLN A 251 -3.09 19.11 22.05
C GLN A 251 -4.61 19.25 21.90
N PHE A 252 -5.32 18.12 21.76
CA PHE A 252 -6.79 18.12 21.66
C PHE A 252 -7.47 18.57 22.96
N GLU A 253 -6.98 18.15 24.13
CA GLU A 253 -7.49 18.64 25.42
C GLU A 253 -7.33 20.16 25.56
N ALA A 254 -6.16 20.69 25.20
CA ALA A 254 -5.90 22.13 25.24
C ALA A 254 -6.78 22.91 24.26
N GLU A 255 -6.99 22.39 23.04
CA GLU A 255 -7.86 23.00 22.04
C GLU A 255 -9.32 23.00 22.49
N LYS A 256 -9.80 21.88 23.06
CA LYS A 256 -11.15 21.76 23.63
C LYS A 256 -11.38 22.75 24.77
N GLU A 257 -10.42 22.93 25.67
CA GLU A 257 -10.51 23.93 26.73
C GLU A 257 -10.59 25.36 26.17
N ALA A 258 -9.79 25.68 25.15
CA ALA A 258 -9.79 26.98 24.49
C ALA A 258 -11.14 27.28 23.80
N LEU A 259 -11.67 26.31 23.04
CA LEU A 259 -12.98 26.41 22.40
C LEU A 259 -14.12 26.59 23.41
N THR A 260 -14.07 25.85 24.52
CA THR A 260 -15.07 25.96 25.59
C THR A 260 -15.07 27.35 26.22
N ARG A 261 -13.89 27.92 26.48
CA ARG A 261 -13.75 29.30 26.98
C ARG A 261 -14.30 30.32 25.99
N GLN A 262 -13.95 30.19 24.71
CA GLN A 262 -14.43 31.09 23.66
C GLN A 262 -15.96 31.04 23.49
N SER A 263 -16.55 29.85 23.54
CA SER A 263 -18.01 29.65 23.48
C SER A 263 -18.73 30.28 24.68
N SER A 264 -18.17 30.11 25.88
CA SER A 264 -18.70 30.73 27.11
C SER A 264 -18.66 32.26 27.04
N GLU A 265 -17.55 32.84 26.58
CA GLU A 265 -17.41 34.28 26.39
C GLU A 265 -18.38 34.82 25.34
N ALA A 266 -18.54 34.12 24.21
CA ALA A 266 -19.48 34.50 23.15
C ALA A 266 -20.93 34.47 23.64
N THR A 267 -21.30 33.44 24.42
CA THR A 267 -22.64 33.31 25.00
C THR A 267 -22.91 34.41 26.02
N SER A 268 -21.94 34.74 26.87
CA SER A 268 -22.04 35.83 27.83
C SER A 268 -22.25 37.20 27.14
N LYS A 269 -21.47 37.50 26.09
CA LYS A 269 -21.63 38.73 25.31
C LYS A 269 -22.99 38.81 24.62
N LEU A 270 -23.47 37.69 24.10
CA LEU A 270 -24.76 37.63 23.41
C LEU A 270 -25.92 37.85 24.38
N GLU A 271 -25.84 37.31 25.60
CA GLU A 271 -26.86 37.55 26.62
C GLU A 271 -26.88 39.01 27.09
N GLN A 272 -25.71 39.63 27.29
CA GLN A 272 -25.61 41.06 27.61
C GLN A 272 -26.26 41.95 26.53
N LEU A 273 -26.05 41.63 25.25
CA LEU A 273 -26.68 42.35 24.15
C LEU A 273 -28.20 42.17 24.12
N ARG A 274 -28.70 40.96 24.44
CA ARG A 274 -30.14 40.69 24.53
C ARG A 274 -30.79 41.47 25.67
N GLU A 275 -30.16 41.55 26.83
CA GLU A 275 -30.67 42.33 27.96
C GLU A 275 -30.74 43.82 27.62
N LEU A 276 -29.70 44.37 26.97
CA LEU A 276 -29.70 45.76 26.49
C LEU A 276 -30.85 46.02 25.51
N GLN A 277 -31.03 45.15 24.50
CA GLN A 277 -32.12 45.28 23.54
C GLN A 277 -33.51 45.20 24.20
N ARG A 278 -33.71 44.27 25.15
CA ARG A 278 -34.99 44.16 25.88
C ARG A 278 -35.28 45.42 26.69
N ASN A 279 -34.28 45.99 27.35
CA ASN A 279 -34.42 47.23 28.10
C ASN A 279 -34.76 48.41 27.16
N GLU A 280 -34.09 48.53 26.02
CA GLU A 280 -34.43 49.55 25.02
C GLU A 280 -35.87 49.43 24.53
N GLN A 281 -36.34 48.21 24.23
CA GLN A 281 -37.69 47.96 23.75
C GLN A 281 -38.76 48.39 24.77
N LEU A 282 -38.57 48.06 26.05
CA LEU A 282 -39.50 48.43 27.13
C LEU A 282 -39.64 49.95 27.25
N ILE A 283 -38.53 50.68 27.17
CA ILE A 283 -38.53 52.15 27.21
C ILE A 283 -39.23 52.73 25.99
N GLN A 284 -39.03 52.16 24.80
CA GLN A 284 -39.73 52.60 23.59
C GLN A 284 -41.25 52.39 23.68
N ASP A 285 -41.69 51.25 24.21
CA ASP A 285 -43.12 50.97 24.40
C ASP A 285 -43.73 51.94 25.44
N GLN A 286 -43.00 52.26 26.51
CA GLN A 286 -43.43 53.27 27.50
C GLN A 286 -43.56 54.67 26.90
N ILE A 287 -42.57 55.12 26.12
CA ILE A 287 -42.62 56.42 25.42
C ILE A 287 -43.82 56.45 24.46
N THR A 288 -44.05 55.37 23.72
CA THR A 288 -45.16 55.27 22.76
C THR A 288 -46.52 55.35 23.47
N GLY A 289 -46.72 54.59 24.55
CA GLY A 289 -47.96 54.62 25.32
C GLY A 289 -48.23 55.98 25.97
N ALA A 290 -47.18 56.68 26.40
CA ALA A 290 -47.32 58.02 26.94
C ALA A 290 -47.73 59.04 25.86
N TYR A 291 -47.22 58.94 24.64
CA TYR A 291 -47.71 59.75 23.51
C TYR A 291 -49.16 59.46 23.15
N THR A 292 -49.59 58.20 23.17
CA THR A 292 -51.01 57.86 22.98
C THR A 292 -51.89 58.50 24.05
N THR A 293 -51.41 58.54 25.30
CA THR A 293 -52.12 59.20 26.41
C THR A 293 -52.21 60.72 26.20
N ILE A 294 -51.13 61.36 25.75
CA ILE A 294 -51.11 62.79 25.42
C ILE A 294 -52.14 63.08 24.32
N MET A 295 -52.16 62.28 23.25
CA MET A 295 -53.06 62.48 22.12
C MET A 295 -54.54 62.21 22.48
N SER A 296 -54.84 61.17 23.24
CA SER A 296 -56.21 60.91 23.71
C SER A 296 -56.72 62.05 24.60
N ALA A 297 -55.89 62.57 25.51
CA ALA A 297 -56.27 63.71 26.35
C ALA A 297 -56.48 64.99 25.52
N ILE A 298 -55.69 65.18 24.46
CA ILE A 298 -55.84 66.24 23.46
C ILE A 298 -57.18 66.10 22.70
N GLU A 299 -57.52 64.89 22.23
CA GLU A 299 -58.76 64.61 21.50
C GLU A 299 -60.00 64.78 22.37
N ASP A 300 -59.93 64.37 23.64
CA ASP A 300 -60.99 64.52 24.64
C ASP A 300 -61.14 65.96 25.16
N GLY A 301 -60.25 66.88 24.76
CA GLY A 301 -60.22 68.27 25.22
C GLY A 301 -59.73 68.45 26.67
N ASP A 302 -59.18 67.41 27.28
CA ASP A 302 -58.60 67.41 28.63
C ASP A 302 -57.14 67.89 28.60
N TYR A 303 -56.97 69.17 28.29
CA TYR A 303 -55.68 69.84 28.18
C TYR A 303 -54.81 69.81 29.46
N PRO A 304 -55.37 69.90 30.68
CA PRO A 304 -54.59 69.70 31.90
C PRO A 304 -53.96 68.31 31.99
N LYS A 305 -54.73 67.26 31.63
CA LYS A 305 -54.22 65.87 31.61
C LYS A 305 -53.17 65.67 30.52
N ALA A 306 -53.34 66.27 29.36
CA ALA A 306 -52.33 66.23 28.29
C ALA A 306 -51.01 66.89 28.71
N SER A 307 -51.08 68.02 29.43
CA SER A 307 -49.88 68.73 29.93
C SER A 307 -49.12 67.90 30.97
N LEU A 308 -49.83 67.25 31.89
CA LEU A 308 -49.23 66.33 32.87
C LEU A 308 -48.55 65.14 32.17
N ALA A 309 -49.21 64.55 31.18
CA ALA A 309 -48.63 63.44 30.41
C ALA A 309 -47.37 63.86 29.62
N ILE A 310 -47.29 65.09 29.10
CA ILE A 310 -46.08 65.64 28.48
C ILE A 310 -44.93 65.75 29.49
N GLU A 311 -45.21 66.25 30.70
CA GLU A 311 -44.21 66.36 31.76
C GLU A 311 -43.67 64.99 32.18
N ASP A 312 -44.54 63.98 32.24
CA ASP A 312 -44.16 62.60 32.57
C ASP A 312 -43.23 62.00 31.49
N VAL A 313 -43.49 62.24 30.20
CA VAL A 313 -42.57 61.83 29.13
C VAL A 313 -41.22 62.54 29.27
N ARG A 314 -41.20 63.84 29.58
CA ARG A 314 -39.95 64.56 29.80
C ARG A 314 -39.13 63.97 30.96
N LYS A 315 -39.78 63.58 32.05
CA LYS A 315 -39.11 62.92 33.19
C LYS A 315 -38.46 61.59 32.78
N ILE A 316 -39.16 60.78 31.97
CA ILE A 316 -38.63 59.52 31.43
C ILE A 316 -37.42 59.80 30.53
N LEU A 317 -37.51 60.78 29.62
CA LEU A 317 -36.40 61.12 28.71
C LEU A 317 -35.22 61.80 29.42
N ALA A 318 -35.45 62.40 30.59
CA ALA A 318 -34.42 63.04 31.41
C ALA A 318 -33.62 62.03 32.27
N ASP A 319 -34.07 60.77 32.40
CA ASP A 319 -33.36 59.76 33.19
C ASP A 319 -31.97 59.44 32.57
N PRO A 320 -30.86 59.62 33.32
CA PRO A 320 -29.51 59.31 32.83
C PRO A 320 -29.34 57.88 32.31
N LYS A 321 -30.07 56.91 32.88
CA LYS A 321 -30.03 55.51 32.44
C LYS A 321 -30.64 55.34 31.05
N ILE A 322 -31.69 56.10 30.76
CA ILE A 322 -32.37 56.10 29.47
C ILE A 322 -31.55 56.86 28.42
N GLN A 323 -30.90 57.95 28.82
CA GLN A 323 -29.98 58.71 27.95
C GLN A 323 -28.75 57.91 27.53
N SER A 324 -28.33 56.93 28.35
CA SER A 324 -27.20 56.06 28.02
C SER A 324 -27.50 55.02 26.93
N LEU A 325 -28.79 54.79 26.62
CA LEU A 325 -29.22 53.85 25.59
C LEU A 325 -28.99 54.47 24.19
N PRO A 326 -28.15 53.86 23.33
CA PRO A 326 -27.76 54.44 22.04
C PRO A 326 -28.93 54.84 21.14
N THR A 327 -30.01 54.06 21.15
CA THR A 327 -31.19 54.31 20.30
C THR A 327 -32.03 55.47 20.81
N ILE A 328 -32.16 55.64 22.13
CA ILE A 328 -32.92 56.74 22.75
C ILE A 328 -32.14 58.05 22.68
N PHE A 329 -30.84 58.01 22.93
CA PHE A 329 -29.95 59.18 22.87
C PHE A 329 -30.06 59.92 21.51
N LYS A 330 -30.06 59.17 20.40
CA LYS A 330 -30.18 59.72 19.05
C LYS A 330 -31.52 60.43 18.81
N ARG A 331 -32.58 60.02 19.49
CA ARG A 331 -33.94 60.53 19.32
C ARG A 331 -34.30 61.65 20.27
N LEU A 332 -33.57 61.78 21.38
CA LEU A 332 -33.89 62.68 22.49
C LEU A 332 -34.16 64.13 22.05
N LYS A 333 -33.35 64.66 21.12
CA LYS A 333 -33.55 66.01 20.55
C LYS A 333 -34.89 66.16 19.82
N ILE A 334 -35.30 65.13 19.09
CA ILE A 334 -36.55 65.12 18.33
C ILE A 334 -37.73 64.97 19.29
N GLU A 335 -37.64 64.06 20.25
CA GLU A 335 -38.71 63.84 21.24
C GLU A 335 -38.96 65.12 22.06
N ASN A 336 -37.92 65.79 22.55
CA ASN A 336 -38.09 67.06 23.25
C ASN A 336 -38.72 68.15 22.36
N PHE A 337 -38.31 68.25 21.09
CA PHE A 337 -38.92 69.20 20.15
C PHE A 337 -40.42 68.95 19.93
N ILE A 338 -40.83 67.68 19.84
CA ILE A 338 -42.26 67.30 19.71
C ILE A 338 -43.01 67.70 20.99
N LEU A 339 -42.48 67.38 22.17
CA LEU A 339 -43.10 67.73 23.45
C LEU A 339 -43.22 69.25 23.65
N ASP A 340 -42.17 70.02 23.30
CA ASP A 340 -42.17 71.49 23.33
C ASP A 340 -43.26 72.07 22.41
N SER A 341 -43.42 71.47 21.22
CA SER A 341 -44.44 71.91 20.25
C SER A 341 -45.85 71.62 20.75
N LEU A 342 -46.09 70.43 21.31
CA LEU A 342 -47.38 70.04 21.87
C LEU A 342 -47.75 70.89 23.09
N GLU A 343 -46.80 71.17 24.00
CA GLU A 343 -47.03 72.00 25.18
C GLU A 343 -47.37 73.46 24.81
N LYS A 344 -46.64 74.01 23.83
CA LYS A 344 -46.90 75.35 23.31
C LYS A 344 -48.30 75.44 22.69
N GLU A 345 -48.70 74.43 21.92
CA GLU A 345 -50.02 74.40 21.28
C GLU A 345 -51.14 74.30 22.32
N ILE A 346 -51.04 73.38 23.29
CA ILE A 346 -52.01 73.23 24.40
C ILE A 346 -52.17 74.54 25.19
N SER A 347 -51.08 75.30 25.35
CA SER A 347 -51.10 76.59 26.04
C SER A 347 -51.81 77.69 25.23
N GLN A 348 -51.85 77.58 23.90
CA GLN A 348 -52.47 78.54 22.98
C GLN A 348 -53.96 78.25 22.71
N THR A 349 -54.39 76.99 22.79
CA THR A 349 -55.81 76.58 22.60
C THR A 349 -56.76 77.09 23.69
N LYS A 350 -56.24 77.66 24.79
CA LYS A 350 -57.04 78.36 25.81
C LYS A 350 -57.62 79.69 25.34
N THR A 351 -57.30 80.15 24.12
CA THR A 351 -57.59 81.54 23.71
C THR A 351 -58.30 81.80 22.38
N GLU A 352 -58.54 80.84 21.46
CA GLU A 352 -59.51 80.97 20.34
C GLU A 352 -59.52 79.70 19.45
N ASP A 353 -60.59 79.49 18.65
CA ASP A 353 -60.83 78.33 17.77
C ASP A 353 -59.69 78.07 16.77
N THR A 354 -59.01 76.92 16.88
CA THR A 354 -57.84 76.58 16.05
C THR A 354 -58.10 75.47 15.02
N THR A 355 -58.18 75.86 13.75
CA THR A 355 -58.12 74.95 12.58
C THR A 355 -56.74 74.24 12.47
N ASP A 356 -55.69 74.81 13.07
CA ASP A 356 -54.31 74.28 13.08
C ASP A 356 -54.12 73.01 13.95
N PHE A 357 -54.97 72.81 14.96
CA PHE A 357 -54.89 71.65 15.86
C PHE A 357 -55.22 70.34 15.15
N LYS A 358 -56.22 70.36 14.26
CA LYS A 358 -56.61 69.19 13.45
C LYS A 358 -55.50 68.78 12.48
N THR A 359 -54.75 69.74 11.93
CA THR A 359 -53.61 69.45 11.05
C THR A 359 -52.41 68.90 11.81
N LEU A 360 -52.15 69.37 13.04
CA LEU A 360 -51.07 68.85 13.86
C LEU A 360 -51.37 67.43 14.39
N ALA A 361 -52.60 67.19 14.87
CA ALA A 361 -53.07 65.86 15.27
C ALA A 361 -53.05 64.87 14.09
N ALA A 362 -53.49 65.29 12.90
CA ALA A 362 -53.40 64.46 11.69
C ALA A 362 -51.94 64.13 11.32
N THR A 363 -51.01 65.09 11.47
CA THR A 363 -49.58 64.88 11.22
C THR A 363 -48.96 63.91 12.24
N ALA A 364 -49.37 64.01 13.50
CA ALA A 364 -48.92 63.11 14.56
C ALA A 364 -49.46 61.68 14.35
N GLN A 365 -50.70 61.54 13.87
CA GLN A 365 -51.29 60.25 13.51
C GLN A 365 -50.55 59.57 12.33
N LEU A 366 -50.14 60.34 11.31
CA LEU A 366 -49.31 59.82 10.22
C LEU A 366 -47.97 59.28 10.72
N LEU A 367 -47.35 59.97 11.69
CA LEU A 367 -46.09 59.54 12.30
C LEU A 367 -46.26 58.27 13.14
N ILE A 368 -47.37 58.13 13.88
CA ILE A 368 -47.71 56.91 14.62
C ILE A 368 -47.92 55.74 13.67
N ASN A 369 -48.68 55.93 12.59
CA ASN A 369 -48.93 54.87 11.60
C ASN A 369 -47.62 54.44 10.92
N ALA A 370 -46.74 55.39 10.60
CA ALA A 370 -45.41 55.09 10.09
C ALA A 370 -44.58 54.26 11.09
N ARG A 371 -44.54 54.65 12.37
CA ARG A 371 -43.83 53.92 13.44
C ARG A 371 -44.39 52.51 13.65
N ALA A 372 -45.72 52.35 13.65
CA ALA A 372 -46.37 51.06 13.79
C ALA A 372 -46.02 50.12 12.62
N ASN A 373 -45.94 50.65 11.39
CA ASN A 373 -45.52 49.89 10.22
C ASN A 373 -44.01 49.57 10.26
N VAL A 374 -43.14 50.47 10.73
CA VAL A 374 -41.71 50.17 10.94
C VAL A 374 -41.53 48.99 11.91
N ARG A 375 -42.21 49.02 13.06
CA ARG A 375 -42.15 47.95 14.06
C ARG A 375 -42.59 46.60 13.48
N LYS A 376 -43.72 46.56 12.76
CA LYS A 376 -44.16 45.33 12.07
C LYS A 376 -43.16 44.85 11.03
N GLY A 377 -42.47 45.78 10.37
CA GLY A 377 -41.38 45.48 9.44
C GLY A 377 -40.17 44.86 10.13
N GLU A 378 -39.74 45.41 11.26
CA GLU A 378 -38.64 44.90 12.08
C GLU A 378 -38.96 43.52 12.68
N GLU A 379 -40.17 43.31 13.19
CA GLU A 379 -40.65 42.02 13.69
C GLU A 379 -40.68 40.96 12.56
N ALA A 380 -41.17 41.33 11.38
CA ALA A 380 -41.15 40.45 10.21
C ALA A 380 -39.73 40.13 9.73
N ALA A 381 -38.81 41.11 9.76
CA ALA A 381 -37.42 40.91 9.40
C ALA A 381 -36.70 39.99 10.41
N ALA A 382 -36.92 40.20 11.71
CA ALA A 382 -36.39 39.35 12.78
C ALA A 382 -36.92 37.90 12.69
N ALA A 383 -38.14 37.72 12.19
CA ALA A 383 -38.73 36.42 11.91
C ALA A 383 -38.28 35.80 10.56
N GLY A 384 -37.36 36.43 9.82
CA GLY A 384 -36.88 35.96 8.52
C GLY A 384 -37.88 36.12 7.37
N LYS A 385 -38.99 36.83 7.58
CA LYS A 385 -40.06 37.05 6.60
C LYS A 385 -39.78 38.29 5.76
N SER A 386 -38.79 38.22 4.89
CA SER A 386 -38.31 39.37 4.10
C SER A 386 -39.38 40.05 3.24
N TYR A 387 -40.36 39.31 2.72
CA TYR A 387 -41.45 39.88 1.93
C TYR A 387 -42.38 40.77 2.79
N ASP A 388 -42.80 40.26 3.95
CA ASP A 388 -43.65 40.99 4.87
C ASP A 388 -42.93 42.21 5.45
N ALA A 389 -41.65 42.06 5.78
CA ALA A 389 -40.79 43.16 6.21
C ALA A 389 -40.77 44.29 5.18
N LYS A 390 -40.49 43.97 3.91
CA LYS A 390 -40.47 44.93 2.80
C LYS A 390 -41.82 45.61 2.62
N ARG A 391 -42.92 44.88 2.72
CA ARG A 391 -44.29 45.42 2.62
C ARG A 391 -44.56 46.45 3.72
N TYR A 392 -44.23 46.12 4.97
CA TYR A 392 -44.46 47.02 6.10
C TYR A 392 -43.55 48.26 6.06
N PHE A 393 -42.27 48.12 5.70
CA PHE A 393 -41.39 49.27 5.50
C PHE A 393 -41.87 50.20 4.38
N ASN A 394 -42.33 49.66 3.25
CA ASN A 394 -42.90 50.47 2.18
C ASN A 394 -44.19 51.19 2.62
N ALA A 395 -45.05 50.53 3.41
CA ALA A 395 -46.25 51.18 3.98
C ALA A 395 -45.91 52.30 4.97
N ALA A 396 -44.83 52.16 5.74
CA ALA A 396 -44.32 53.23 6.60
C ALA A 396 -43.81 54.43 5.79
N ILE A 397 -43.07 54.17 4.70
CA ILE A 397 -42.54 55.19 3.81
C ILE A 397 -43.68 55.94 3.08
N ALA A 398 -44.70 55.23 2.60
CA ALA A 398 -45.88 55.82 1.94
C ALA A 398 -46.72 56.70 2.88
N SER A 399 -46.62 56.49 4.19
CA SER A 399 -47.27 57.35 5.19
C SER A 399 -46.58 58.72 5.32
N LEU A 400 -45.40 58.90 4.70
CA LEU A 400 -44.59 60.11 4.73
C LEU A 400 -44.21 60.52 3.29
N PRO A 401 -45.09 61.21 2.54
CA PRO A 401 -44.96 61.40 1.08
C PRO A 401 -43.66 62.07 0.61
N LYS A 402 -43.10 62.99 1.43
CA LYS A 402 -41.79 63.62 1.14
C LYS A 402 -40.62 62.66 1.27
N ILE A 403 -40.75 61.61 2.09
CA ILE A 403 -39.75 60.55 2.28
C ILE A 403 -39.88 59.50 1.17
N GLU A 404 -41.09 59.19 0.73
CA GLU A 404 -41.33 58.27 -0.40
C GLU A 404 -40.61 58.73 -1.68
N GLY A 405 -40.72 60.01 -2.02
CA GLY A 405 -39.99 60.59 -3.15
C GLY A 405 -38.47 60.47 -3.01
N ALA A 406 -37.93 60.74 -1.81
CA ALA A 406 -36.50 60.65 -1.54
C ALA A 406 -35.99 59.20 -1.56
N VAL A 407 -36.77 58.23 -1.05
CA VAL A 407 -36.42 56.81 -1.07
C VAL A 407 -36.44 56.26 -2.50
N ASN A 408 -37.40 56.66 -3.33
CA ASN A 408 -37.43 56.25 -4.73
C ASN A 408 -36.25 56.83 -5.52
N GLN A 409 -35.92 58.10 -5.31
CA GLN A 409 -34.70 58.70 -5.89
C GLN A 409 -33.43 58.02 -5.41
N LEU A 410 -33.34 57.68 -4.12
CA LEU A 410 -32.19 56.95 -3.57
C LEU A 410 -32.06 55.57 -4.20
N ARG A 411 -33.16 54.82 -4.38
CA ARG A 411 -33.15 53.52 -5.06
C ARG A 411 -32.68 53.63 -6.52
N GLU A 412 -33.09 54.68 -7.24
CA GLU A 412 -32.61 54.93 -8.60
C GLU A 412 -31.10 55.26 -8.62
N ILE A 413 -30.62 56.04 -7.66
CA ILE A 413 -29.19 56.35 -7.51
C ILE A 413 -28.39 55.08 -7.15
N GLU A 414 -28.89 54.26 -6.24
CA GLU A 414 -28.28 53.00 -5.84
C GLU A 414 -28.21 52.01 -7.01
N ALA A 415 -29.29 51.88 -7.78
CA ALA A 415 -29.33 51.05 -8.98
C ALA A 415 -28.29 51.50 -10.01
N LYS A 416 -28.17 52.82 -10.27
CA LYS A 416 -27.12 53.36 -11.15
C LYS A 416 -25.71 53.10 -10.63
N ASN A 417 -25.48 53.31 -9.33
CA ASN A 417 -24.18 53.04 -8.69
C ASN A 417 -23.82 51.54 -8.70
N MET A 418 -24.82 50.66 -8.67
CA MET A 418 -24.63 49.22 -8.82
C MET A 418 -24.29 48.84 -10.26
N GLU A 419 -24.97 49.44 -11.25
CA GLU A 419 -24.64 49.25 -12.67
C GLU A 419 -23.23 49.73 -13.01
N GLU A 420 -22.80 50.90 -12.49
CA GLU A 420 -21.44 51.41 -12.68
C GLU A 420 -20.40 50.48 -12.06
N ARG A 421 -20.61 50.05 -10.81
CA ARG A 421 -19.71 49.07 -10.15
C ARG A 421 -19.65 47.74 -10.90
N ALA A 422 -20.77 47.25 -11.41
CA ALA A 422 -20.81 46.02 -12.19
C ALA A 422 -19.97 46.15 -13.48
N ARG A 423 -20.01 47.31 -14.15
CA ARG A 423 -19.16 47.60 -15.32
C ARG A 423 -17.68 47.67 -14.95
N ASP A 424 -17.34 48.31 -13.84
CA ASP A 424 -15.96 48.38 -13.35
C ASP A 424 -15.41 46.98 -13.07
N TYR A 425 -16.21 46.11 -12.45
CA TYR A 425 -15.85 44.72 -12.23
C TYR A 425 -15.66 43.94 -13.52
N ILE A 426 -16.46 44.18 -14.57
CA ILE A 426 -16.21 43.59 -15.89
C ILE A 426 -14.86 44.06 -16.46
N VAL A 427 -14.54 45.35 -16.34
CA VAL A 427 -13.25 45.90 -16.83
C VAL A 427 -12.07 45.33 -16.07
N LEU A 428 -12.17 45.21 -14.75
CA LEU A 428 -11.15 44.58 -13.90
C LEU A 428 -10.97 43.10 -14.25
N GLY A 429 -12.07 42.37 -14.46
CA GLY A 429 -12.03 40.98 -14.90
C GLY A 429 -11.36 40.82 -16.26
N ASP A 430 -11.64 41.71 -17.22
CA ASP A 430 -10.98 41.72 -18.53
C ASP A 430 -9.48 42.00 -18.43
N ALA A 431 -9.09 42.91 -17.53
CA ALA A 431 -7.68 43.20 -17.26
C ALA A 431 -6.95 42.00 -16.62
N ALA A 432 -7.59 41.33 -15.65
CA ALA A 432 -7.06 40.12 -15.02
C ALA A 432 -6.95 38.96 -16.03
N LEU A 433 -7.95 38.80 -16.90
CA LEU A 433 -7.95 37.79 -17.95
C LEU A 433 -6.79 38.01 -18.96
N ARG A 434 -6.54 39.26 -19.36
CA ARG A 434 -5.39 39.61 -20.23
C ARG A 434 -4.04 39.32 -19.58
N LYS A 435 -3.94 39.42 -18.25
CA LYS A 435 -2.75 39.04 -17.48
C LYS A 435 -2.60 37.53 -17.29
N GLY A 436 -3.60 36.74 -17.67
CA GLY A 436 -3.63 35.30 -17.47
C GLY A 436 -4.02 34.87 -16.05
N ASP A 437 -4.46 35.80 -15.21
CA ASP A 437 -4.97 35.50 -13.86
C ASP A 437 -6.45 35.10 -13.94
N LEU A 438 -6.68 33.82 -14.22
CA LEU A 438 -8.01 33.24 -14.35
C LEU A 438 -8.78 33.24 -13.02
N SER A 439 -8.10 33.30 -11.87
CA SER A 439 -8.78 33.29 -10.57
C SER A 439 -9.35 34.67 -10.27
N ASP A 440 -8.52 35.70 -10.41
CA ASP A 440 -8.94 37.08 -10.23
C ASP A 440 -10.01 37.46 -11.26
N ALA A 441 -9.83 37.10 -12.54
CA ALA A 441 -10.85 37.35 -13.57
C ALA A 441 -12.23 36.76 -13.20
N LEU A 442 -12.26 35.53 -12.68
CA LEU A 442 -13.50 34.87 -12.26
C LEU A 442 -14.14 35.57 -11.06
N GLU A 443 -13.35 36.02 -10.10
CA GLU A 443 -13.81 36.76 -8.92
C GLU A 443 -14.42 38.12 -9.31
N GLN A 444 -13.75 38.85 -10.20
CA GLN A 444 -14.26 40.13 -10.70
C GLN A 444 -15.55 39.94 -11.51
N TYR A 445 -15.65 38.94 -12.40
CA TYR A 445 -16.90 38.70 -13.14
C TYR A 445 -18.06 38.22 -12.24
N ARG A 446 -17.78 37.45 -11.17
CA ARG A 446 -18.79 37.11 -10.16
C ARG A 446 -19.28 38.35 -9.41
N SER A 447 -18.36 39.24 -9.05
CA SER A 447 -18.68 40.52 -8.42
C SER A 447 -19.54 41.38 -9.34
N ALA A 448 -19.25 41.41 -10.64
CA ALA A 448 -20.09 42.06 -11.64
C ALA A 448 -21.51 41.45 -11.69
N ALA A 449 -21.62 40.12 -11.73
CA ALA A 449 -22.91 39.43 -11.75
C ALA A 449 -23.75 39.78 -10.51
N VAL A 450 -23.17 39.72 -9.30
CA VAL A 450 -23.85 40.05 -8.04
C VAL A 450 -24.36 41.50 -8.03
N ASN A 451 -23.56 42.46 -8.51
CA ASN A 451 -23.95 43.87 -8.56
C ASN A 451 -24.94 44.19 -9.69
N SER A 452 -25.30 43.22 -10.54
CA SER A 452 -26.25 43.41 -11.65
C SER A 452 -27.62 42.77 -11.41
N VAL A 453 -27.82 41.99 -10.33
CA VAL A 453 -29.05 41.21 -10.07
C VAL A 453 -30.29 42.10 -9.89
N ASP A 454 -30.14 43.22 -9.17
CA ASP A 454 -31.24 44.14 -8.87
C ASP A 454 -31.33 45.31 -9.87
N THR A 455 -30.53 45.28 -10.93
CA THR A 455 -30.50 46.33 -11.95
C THR A 455 -31.51 46.04 -13.05
N THR A 456 -32.09 47.08 -13.65
CA THR A 456 -32.95 46.96 -14.84
C THR A 456 -32.19 46.49 -16.07
N ASN A 457 -30.86 46.57 -16.06
CA ASN A 457 -30.00 46.25 -17.18
C ASN A 457 -29.52 44.79 -17.19
N LYS A 458 -30.36 43.92 -17.76
CA LYS A 458 -30.08 42.48 -17.90
C LYS A 458 -28.84 42.15 -18.74
N GLU A 459 -28.38 43.07 -19.60
CA GLU A 459 -27.24 42.83 -20.50
C GLU A 459 -25.93 42.71 -19.71
N ILE A 460 -25.76 43.45 -18.62
CA ILE A 460 -24.56 43.41 -17.78
C ILE A 460 -24.44 42.05 -17.09
N LEU A 461 -25.56 41.53 -16.56
CA LEU A 461 -25.61 40.21 -15.94
C LEU A 461 -25.27 39.11 -16.96
N SER A 462 -25.90 39.14 -18.14
CA SER A 462 -25.61 38.20 -19.21
C SER A 462 -24.15 38.25 -19.66
N SER A 463 -23.56 39.45 -19.76
CA SER A 463 -22.14 39.63 -20.10
C SER A 463 -21.22 39.04 -19.03
N ALA A 464 -21.51 39.28 -17.75
CA ALA A 464 -20.73 38.74 -16.64
C ALA A 464 -20.79 37.19 -16.60
N ILE A 465 -21.97 36.60 -16.80
CA ILE A 465 -22.16 35.14 -16.85
C ILE A 465 -21.38 34.54 -18.02
N HIS A 466 -21.50 35.11 -19.21
CA HIS A 466 -20.78 34.61 -20.39
C HIS A 466 -19.26 34.65 -20.22
N LYS A 467 -18.74 35.72 -19.59
CA LYS A 467 -17.31 35.83 -19.26
C LYS A 467 -16.87 34.82 -18.19
N ILE A 468 -17.71 34.52 -17.20
CA ILE A 468 -17.47 33.44 -16.21
C ILE A 468 -17.32 32.09 -16.92
N GLU A 469 -18.23 31.76 -17.85
CA GLU A 469 -18.18 30.52 -18.63
C GLU A 469 -16.88 30.44 -19.44
N GLY A 470 -16.52 31.50 -20.15
CA GLY A 470 -15.28 31.57 -20.93
C GLY A 470 -14.01 31.36 -20.09
N VAL A 471 -13.94 31.95 -18.89
CA VAL A 471 -12.80 31.75 -17.97
C VAL A 471 -12.73 30.31 -17.45
N ASN A 472 -13.87 29.71 -17.13
CA ASN A 472 -13.91 28.32 -16.69
C ASN A 472 -13.45 27.36 -17.79
N ASP A 473 -13.87 27.57 -19.04
CA ASP A 473 -13.41 26.78 -20.18
C ASP A 473 -11.90 26.86 -20.38
N LEU A 474 -11.32 28.06 -20.26
CA LEU A 474 -9.87 28.25 -20.32
C LEU A 474 -9.14 27.53 -19.18
N LYS A 475 -9.69 27.58 -17.97
CA LYS A 475 -9.13 26.88 -16.80
C LYS A 475 -9.15 25.37 -17.00
N VAL A 476 -10.26 24.82 -17.51
CA VAL A 476 -10.39 23.40 -17.84
C VAL A 476 -9.37 22.99 -18.91
N LYS A 477 -9.23 23.77 -19.99
CA LYS A 477 -8.21 23.52 -21.04
C LYS A 477 -6.79 23.53 -20.49
N LYS A 478 -6.43 24.50 -19.65
CA LYS A 478 -5.07 24.60 -19.07
C LYS A 478 -4.76 23.42 -18.15
N LEU A 479 -5.73 23.01 -17.33
CA LEU A 479 -5.60 21.84 -16.45
C LEU A 479 -5.48 20.55 -17.25
N SER A 480 -6.32 20.36 -18.29
CA SER A 480 -6.27 19.16 -19.12
C SER A 480 -4.96 19.05 -19.89
N SER A 481 -4.43 20.14 -20.46
CA SER A 481 -3.11 20.15 -21.11
C SER A 481 -1.99 19.80 -20.13
N SER A 482 -1.97 20.39 -18.94
CA SER A 482 -0.94 20.10 -17.93
C SER A 482 -0.97 18.65 -17.44
N GLU A 483 -2.16 18.10 -17.19
CA GLU A 483 -2.31 16.69 -16.79
C GLU A 483 -1.92 15.74 -17.93
N THR A 484 -2.23 16.10 -19.19
CA THR A 484 -1.81 15.33 -20.37
C THR A 484 -0.29 15.29 -20.49
N GLU A 485 0.40 16.42 -20.29
CA GLU A 485 1.88 16.47 -20.30
C GLU A 485 2.50 15.62 -19.18
N LYS A 486 1.96 15.71 -17.96
CA LYS A 486 2.41 14.87 -16.84
C LYS A 486 2.21 13.38 -17.14
N TYR A 487 1.06 13.01 -17.70
CA TYR A 487 0.76 11.64 -18.09
C TYR A 487 1.73 11.13 -19.17
N ILE A 488 1.99 11.93 -20.22
CA ILE A 488 2.94 11.58 -21.28
C ILE A 488 4.35 11.37 -20.70
N LYS A 489 4.79 12.25 -19.80
CA LYS A 489 6.10 12.14 -19.15
C LYS A 489 6.19 10.87 -18.30
N LEU A 490 5.19 10.63 -17.45
CA LEU A 490 5.13 9.42 -16.60
C LEU A 490 5.11 8.14 -17.45
N LYS A 491 4.35 8.13 -18.54
CA LYS A 491 4.32 7.01 -19.48
C LYS A 491 5.70 6.77 -20.09
N LYS A 492 6.38 7.80 -20.57
CA LYS A 492 7.72 7.70 -21.14
C LYS A 492 8.76 7.17 -20.13
N ASP A 493 8.72 7.65 -18.89
CA ASP A 493 9.62 7.20 -17.83
C ASP A 493 9.35 5.73 -17.46
N THR A 494 8.07 5.33 -17.45
CA THR A 494 7.66 3.94 -17.20
C THR A 494 8.10 3.02 -18.34
N ASP A 495 7.87 3.42 -19.61
CA ASP A 495 8.29 2.66 -20.79
C ASP A 495 9.82 2.47 -20.83
N ARG A 496 10.58 3.51 -20.46
CA ARG A 496 12.04 3.41 -20.30
C ARG A 496 12.41 2.41 -19.21
N LYS A 497 11.73 2.44 -18.07
CA LYS A 497 12.05 1.51 -16.97
C LYS A 497 11.72 0.07 -17.33
N ILE A 498 10.63 -0.15 -18.07
CA ILE A 498 10.27 -1.45 -18.61
C ILE A 498 11.38 -1.95 -19.54
N ALA A 499 11.87 -1.12 -20.47
CA ALA A 499 12.95 -1.50 -21.36
C ALA A 499 14.25 -1.88 -20.62
N GLU A 500 14.66 -1.08 -19.62
CA GLU A 500 15.83 -1.39 -18.79
C GLU A 500 15.70 -2.73 -18.05
N LEU A 501 14.50 -3.04 -17.52
CA LEU A 501 14.24 -4.31 -16.84
C LEU A 501 14.17 -5.49 -17.82
N THR A 502 13.66 -5.28 -19.04
CA THR A 502 13.67 -6.29 -20.10
C THR A 502 15.11 -6.63 -20.50
N ASP A 503 15.97 -5.63 -20.70
CA ASP A 503 17.39 -5.85 -21.01
C ASP A 503 18.11 -6.61 -19.88
N GLU A 504 17.81 -6.29 -18.61
CA GLU A 504 18.37 -7.01 -17.46
C GLU A 504 17.91 -8.47 -17.42
N LEU A 505 16.62 -8.73 -17.69
CA LEU A 505 16.07 -10.08 -17.79
C LEU A 505 16.73 -10.89 -18.91
N ASP A 506 16.91 -10.30 -20.09
CA ASP A 506 17.54 -10.97 -21.22
C ASP A 506 19.01 -11.32 -20.93
N ASN A 507 19.74 -10.42 -20.27
CA ASN A 507 21.09 -10.70 -19.80
C ASN A 507 21.13 -11.85 -18.78
N LYS A 508 20.19 -11.87 -17.83
CA LYS A 508 20.08 -12.94 -16.83
C LYS A 508 19.69 -14.28 -17.45
N ASN A 509 18.80 -14.27 -18.44
CA ASN A 509 18.46 -15.48 -19.20
C ASN A 509 19.67 -16.03 -19.97
N SER A 510 20.47 -15.17 -20.59
CA SER A 510 21.72 -15.58 -21.24
C SER A 510 22.73 -16.19 -20.25
N GLU A 511 22.80 -15.66 -19.02
CA GLU A 511 23.62 -16.22 -17.95
C GLU A 511 23.12 -17.61 -17.51
N ILE A 512 21.81 -17.77 -17.38
CA ILE A 512 21.16 -19.07 -17.09
C ILE A 512 21.48 -20.10 -18.18
N ASP A 513 21.39 -19.72 -19.47
CA ASP A 513 21.70 -20.62 -20.58
C ASP A 513 23.17 -21.08 -20.55
N LYS A 514 24.09 -20.18 -20.22
CA LYS A 514 25.52 -20.54 -20.03
C LYS A 514 25.70 -21.53 -18.89
N LEU A 515 25.05 -21.30 -17.75
CA LEU A 515 25.11 -22.20 -16.60
C LEU A 515 24.50 -23.57 -16.92
N ASN A 516 23.38 -23.62 -17.64
CA ASN A 516 22.75 -24.86 -18.06
C ASN A 516 23.64 -25.69 -19.00
N ASN A 517 24.32 -25.03 -19.94
CA ASN A 517 25.30 -25.70 -20.79
C ASN A 517 26.48 -26.25 -19.99
N LEU A 518 26.99 -25.49 -19.02
CA LEU A 518 28.09 -25.95 -18.15
C LEU A 518 27.66 -27.14 -17.28
N ILE A 519 26.44 -27.12 -16.73
CA ILE A 519 25.87 -28.26 -16.00
C ILE A 519 25.79 -29.49 -16.90
N LYS A 520 25.34 -29.33 -18.14
CA LYS A 520 25.22 -30.43 -19.11
C LYS A 520 26.59 -31.03 -19.46
N ASP A 521 27.60 -30.19 -19.65
CA ASP A 521 28.98 -30.64 -19.93
C ASP A 521 29.57 -31.40 -18.73
N GLU A 522 29.35 -30.91 -17.51
CA GLU A 522 29.79 -31.60 -16.29
C GLU A 522 29.04 -32.92 -16.05
N GLN A 523 27.75 -32.99 -16.40
CA GLN A 523 26.99 -34.25 -16.38
C GLN A 523 27.57 -35.27 -17.37
N ALA A 524 27.89 -34.85 -18.60
CA ALA A 524 28.51 -35.73 -19.58
C ALA A 524 29.88 -36.25 -19.13
N LYS A 525 30.72 -35.38 -18.52
CA LYS A 525 32.00 -35.80 -17.91
C LYS A 525 31.79 -36.80 -16.79
N LYS A 526 30.78 -36.58 -15.94
CA LYS A 526 30.44 -37.51 -14.86
C LYS A 526 30.06 -38.89 -15.42
N GLU A 527 29.20 -38.95 -16.42
CA GLU A 527 28.81 -40.21 -17.09
C GLU A 527 30.03 -40.92 -17.71
N GLU A 528 30.94 -40.17 -18.34
CA GLU A 528 32.18 -40.73 -18.90
C GLU A 528 33.08 -41.31 -17.79
N LEU A 529 33.22 -40.61 -16.66
CA LEU A 529 34.00 -41.09 -15.52
C LEU A 529 33.36 -42.32 -14.88
N GLU A 530 32.04 -42.36 -14.73
CA GLU A 530 31.31 -43.53 -14.24
C GLU A 530 31.51 -44.74 -15.15
N LYS A 531 31.49 -44.54 -16.48
CA LYS A 531 31.79 -45.60 -17.45
C LYS A 531 33.22 -46.11 -17.33
N LYS A 532 34.21 -45.21 -17.27
CA LYS A 532 35.62 -45.58 -17.08
C LYS A 532 35.84 -46.32 -15.76
N PHE A 533 35.14 -45.92 -14.70
CA PHE A 533 35.19 -46.59 -13.41
C PHE A 533 34.60 -48.01 -13.50
N ALA A 534 33.45 -48.18 -14.14
CA ALA A 534 32.84 -49.50 -14.35
C ALA A 534 33.74 -50.42 -15.20
N GLU A 535 34.35 -49.91 -16.27
CA GLU A 535 35.32 -50.65 -17.09
C GLU A 535 36.57 -51.06 -16.27
N ALA A 536 37.10 -50.16 -15.45
CA ALA A 536 38.22 -50.45 -14.57
C ALA A 536 37.86 -51.52 -13.52
N GLN A 537 36.65 -51.45 -12.95
CA GLN A 537 36.15 -52.43 -12.00
C GLN A 537 36.01 -53.82 -12.66
N ALA A 538 35.36 -53.90 -13.83
CA ALA A 538 35.22 -55.15 -14.57
C ALA A 538 36.57 -55.77 -14.95
N ASN A 539 37.54 -54.95 -15.38
CA ASN A 539 38.90 -55.42 -15.64
C ASN A 539 39.61 -55.95 -14.38
N ASN A 540 39.36 -55.34 -13.22
CA ASN A 540 39.94 -55.79 -11.95
C ASN A 540 39.29 -57.09 -11.47
N GLU A 541 37.97 -57.23 -11.62
CA GLU A 541 37.23 -58.47 -11.36
C GLU A 541 37.72 -59.61 -12.26
N GLN A 542 37.92 -59.34 -13.56
CA GLN A 542 38.47 -60.33 -14.49
C GLN A 542 39.91 -60.73 -14.12
N LYS A 543 40.77 -59.77 -13.76
CA LYS A 543 42.13 -60.11 -13.28
C LYS A 543 42.09 -60.96 -12.02
N GLN A 544 41.14 -60.70 -11.12
CA GLN A 544 40.97 -61.49 -9.91
C GLN A 544 40.52 -62.92 -10.21
N THR A 545 39.59 -63.12 -11.14
CA THR A 545 39.16 -64.46 -11.55
C THR A 545 40.27 -65.22 -12.27
N ASP A 546 41.02 -64.56 -13.16
CA ASP A 546 42.17 -65.14 -13.83
C ASP A 546 43.26 -65.58 -12.84
N LEU A 547 43.57 -64.72 -11.85
CA LEU A 547 44.49 -65.07 -10.76
C LEU A 547 43.98 -66.26 -9.96
N LEU A 548 42.70 -66.30 -9.58
CA LEU A 548 42.12 -67.44 -8.86
C LEU A 548 42.27 -68.75 -9.64
N ALA A 549 42.02 -68.74 -10.95
CA ALA A 549 42.18 -69.91 -11.81
C ALA A 549 43.66 -70.34 -11.94
N GLU A 550 44.59 -69.39 -12.01
CA GLU A 550 46.02 -69.67 -12.00
C GLU A 550 46.45 -70.32 -10.68
N ASN A 551 45.96 -69.82 -9.55
CA ASN A 551 46.25 -70.37 -8.24
C ASN A 551 45.69 -71.79 -8.06
N GLU A 552 44.52 -72.08 -8.63
CA GLU A 552 43.97 -73.44 -8.64
C GLU A 552 44.85 -74.41 -9.44
N LYS A 553 45.31 -74.01 -10.64
CA LYS A 553 46.24 -74.81 -11.46
C LYS A 553 47.54 -75.09 -10.73
N LEU A 554 48.06 -74.08 -10.07
CA LEU A 554 49.30 -74.18 -9.35
C LEU A 554 49.15 -75.04 -8.09
N ASN A 555 48.06 -74.90 -7.32
CA ASN A 555 47.73 -75.79 -6.20
C ASN A 555 47.66 -77.26 -6.63
N LYS A 556 47.07 -77.53 -7.80
CA LYS A 556 47.07 -78.87 -8.38
C LYS A 556 48.49 -79.37 -8.69
N THR A 557 49.33 -78.49 -9.24
CA THR A 557 50.73 -78.80 -9.52
C THR A 557 51.52 -79.11 -8.25
N ILE A 558 51.32 -78.33 -7.18
CA ILE A 558 51.90 -78.59 -5.86
C ILE A 558 51.49 -79.97 -5.35
N ALA A 559 50.18 -80.28 -5.39
CA ALA A 559 49.68 -81.58 -4.94
C ALA A 559 50.29 -82.76 -5.72
N ASP A 560 50.47 -82.62 -7.03
CA ASP A 560 51.14 -83.63 -7.87
C ASP A 560 52.63 -83.77 -7.50
N LYS A 561 53.31 -82.66 -7.19
CA LYS A 561 54.71 -82.65 -6.72
C LYS A 561 54.84 -83.28 -5.34
N ASP A 562 53.95 -82.98 -4.40
CA ASP A 562 53.93 -83.58 -3.06
C ASP A 562 53.73 -85.10 -3.13
N LYS A 563 52.84 -85.58 -4.01
CA LYS A 563 52.68 -87.00 -4.28
C LYS A 563 53.98 -87.64 -4.78
N THR A 564 54.70 -86.95 -5.67
CA THR A 564 56.00 -87.40 -6.18
C THR A 564 57.06 -87.43 -5.08
N ILE A 565 57.12 -86.40 -4.22
CA ILE A 565 58.04 -86.34 -3.07
C ILE A 565 57.75 -87.50 -2.11
N ALA A 566 56.48 -87.78 -1.80
CA ALA A 566 56.10 -88.90 -0.95
C ALA A 566 56.56 -90.26 -1.51
N GLN A 567 56.41 -90.46 -2.82
CA GLN A 567 56.89 -91.67 -3.50
C GLN A 567 58.42 -91.80 -3.41
N LEU A 568 59.16 -90.73 -3.70
CA LEU A 568 60.61 -90.72 -3.59
C LEU A 568 61.08 -90.96 -2.15
N SER A 569 60.38 -90.41 -1.16
CA SER A 569 60.71 -90.62 0.26
C SER A 569 60.49 -92.08 0.70
N ASP A 570 59.46 -92.74 0.19
CA ASP A 570 59.23 -94.18 0.41
C ASP A 570 60.33 -95.03 -0.25
N GLU A 571 60.75 -94.68 -1.47
CA GLU A 571 61.87 -95.33 -2.15
C GLU A 571 63.20 -95.17 -1.42
N ILE A 572 63.48 -93.97 -0.91
CA ILE A 572 64.65 -93.70 -0.05
C ILE A 572 64.59 -94.56 1.20
N THR A 573 63.43 -94.68 1.83
CA THR A 573 63.23 -95.50 3.04
C THR A 573 63.51 -96.98 2.76
N LYS A 574 62.95 -97.52 1.67
CA LYS A 574 63.21 -98.90 1.21
C LYS A 574 64.68 -99.13 0.89
N SER A 575 65.31 -98.20 0.19
CA SER A 575 66.73 -98.25 -0.15
C SER A 575 67.60 -98.23 1.11
N THR A 576 67.26 -97.38 2.08
CA THR A 576 67.94 -97.31 3.39
C THR A 576 67.85 -98.64 4.16
N GLN A 577 66.67 -99.26 4.18
CA GLN A 577 66.49 -100.59 4.77
C GLN A 577 67.31 -101.66 4.05
N ARG A 578 67.35 -101.62 2.71
CA ARG A 578 68.16 -102.54 1.89
C ARG A 578 69.65 -102.39 2.19
N ILE A 579 70.14 -101.16 2.29
CA ILE A 579 71.52 -100.87 2.69
C ILE A 579 71.79 -101.43 4.10
N LYS A 580 70.90 -101.19 5.08
CA LYS A 580 71.04 -101.73 6.45
C LYS A 580 71.12 -103.26 6.49
N ASN A 581 70.31 -103.94 5.67
CA ASN A 581 70.36 -105.39 5.54
C ASN A 581 71.65 -105.88 4.87
N LEU A 582 72.13 -105.16 3.84
CA LEU A 582 73.43 -105.45 3.22
C LEU A 582 74.57 -105.24 4.21
N MET A 583 74.59 -104.17 4.99
CA MET A 583 75.60 -103.95 6.05
C MET A 583 75.61 -105.10 7.07
N ARG A 584 74.45 -105.60 7.50
CA ARG A 584 74.39 -106.79 8.39
C ARG A 584 75.00 -108.02 7.74
N ARG A 585 74.74 -108.25 6.44
CA ARG A 585 75.33 -109.37 5.70
C ARG A 585 76.84 -109.23 5.57
N VAL A 586 77.34 -108.01 5.32
CA VAL A 586 78.78 -107.72 5.27
C VAL A 586 79.41 -108.00 6.63
N ASN A 587 78.87 -107.47 7.74
CA ASN A 587 79.39 -107.74 9.09
C ASN A 587 79.38 -109.24 9.44
N ASN A 588 78.35 -109.99 9.01
CA ASN A 588 78.31 -111.44 9.23
C ASN A 588 79.36 -112.17 8.39
N ALA A 589 79.57 -111.75 7.14
CA ALA A 589 80.63 -112.28 6.28
C ALA A 589 82.02 -111.97 6.85
N GLU A 590 82.26 -110.75 7.35
CA GLU A 590 83.49 -110.38 8.04
C GLU A 590 83.73 -111.26 9.27
N LYS A 591 82.70 -111.54 10.07
CA LYS A 591 82.80 -112.50 11.18
C LYS A 591 83.16 -113.90 10.69
N GLN A 592 82.51 -114.40 9.64
CA GLN A 592 82.82 -115.72 9.07
C GLN A 592 84.26 -115.79 8.55
N VAL A 593 84.75 -114.73 7.90
CA VAL A 593 86.14 -114.63 7.45
C VAL A 593 87.09 -114.66 8.65
N SER A 594 86.78 -113.94 9.74
CA SER A 594 87.57 -113.99 10.96
C SER A 594 87.57 -115.38 11.62
N THR A 595 86.43 -116.08 11.65
CA THR A 595 86.38 -117.46 12.16
C THR A 595 87.20 -118.40 11.29
N LEU A 596 87.07 -118.31 9.97
CA LEU A 596 87.84 -119.10 9.01
C LEU A 596 89.34 -118.79 9.08
N GLN A 597 89.73 -117.54 9.34
CA GLN A 597 91.13 -117.18 9.60
C GLN A 597 91.65 -117.83 10.87
N ASN A 598 90.87 -117.81 11.96
CA ASN A 598 91.26 -118.49 13.20
C ASN A 598 91.34 -120.01 13.02
N GLU A 599 90.41 -120.62 12.28
CA GLU A 599 90.44 -122.05 11.94
C GLU A 599 91.64 -122.39 11.04
N LEU A 600 91.99 -121.51 10.11
CA LEU A 600 93.18 -121.65 9.28
C LEU A 600 94.45 -121.54 10.13
N ASP A 601 94.53 -120.58 11.05
CA ASP A 601 95.65 -120.43 11.98
C ASP A 601 95.78 -121.65 12.90
N ASP A 602 94.67 -122.21 13.40
CA ASP A 602 94.64 -123.46 14.17
C ASP A 602 95.09 -124.66 13.33
N ALA A 603 94.65 -124.77 12.07
CA ALA A 603 95.08 -125.83 11.17
C ALA A 603 96.57 -125.70 10.81
N VAL A 604 97.07 -124.48 10.61
CA VAL A 604 98.50 -124.20 10.42
C VAL A 604 99.28 -124.59 11.67
N ASN A 605 98.80 -124.27 12.87
CA ASN A 605 99.43 -124.69 14.13
C ASN A 605 99.43 -126.22 14.31
N GLN A 606 98.35 -126.91 13.97
CA GLN A 606 98.29 -128.38 13.98
C GLN A 606 99.26 -129.02 12.98
N ILE A 607 99.45 -128.42 11.80
CA ILE A 607 100.45 -128.86 10.82
C ILE A 607 101.86 -128.63 11.36
N VAL A 608 102.12 -127.50 12.03
CA VAL A 608 103.41 -127.23 12.69
C VAL A 608 103.68 -128.25 13.81
N ASP A 609 102.67 -128.66 14.58
CA ASP A 609 102.81 -129.68 15.62
C ASP A 609 103.07 -131.09 15.05
N LEU A 610 102.46 -131.43 13.90
CA LEU A 610 102.67 -132.71 13.20
C LEU A 610 104.03 -132.81 12.50
N ILE A 611 104.69 -131.68 12.21
CA ILE A 611 106.04 -131.66 11.62
C ILE A 611 107.14 -131.79 12.71
N ASN A 612 106.79 -131.62 13.99
CA ASN A 612 107.72 -131.64 15.12
C ASN A 612 107.69 -132.93 15.97
N GLN A 613 107.07 -134.02 15.47
CA GLN A 613 107.12 -135.39 16.03
C GLN A 613 107.68 -136.36 14.99
#